data_AF-A0A1H5X0T9-F1
#
_entry.id   AF-A0A1H5X0T9-F1
#
_cell.length_a   1.000
_cell.length_b   1.000
_cell.length_c   1.000
_cell.angle_alpha   90.00
_cell.angle_beta   90.00
_cell.angle_gamma   90.00
#
_symmetry.space_group_name_H-M   'P 1'
#
loop_
_entity.id
_entity.type
_entity.pdbx_description
1 polymer ?
#
loop_
_entity_poly.entity_id
_entity_poly.type
_entity_poly.pdbx_seq_one_letter_code
_entity_poly.pdbx_strand_id
1 'polypeptide(L)' 'MSVALTPEQEQRLQHLAAQTSLSPDELAQRGVDRFLDQEEELLLAVKRGDEDIAAGRTVEHEVVVARIENLLHGR' A
#
# COMPACT_ATOMS: atom_id res chain seq x y z
N MET A 1 -5.42 -10.35 20.09
CA MET A 1 -4.01 -9.93 19.93
C MET A 1 -3.88 -8.53 20.50
N SER A 2 -2.80 -8.21 21.20
CA SER A 2 -2.54 -6.87 21.74
C SER A 2 -1.25 -6.35 21.11
N VAL A 3 -1.29 -5.11 20.61
CA VAL A 3 -0.13 -4.44 19.99
C VAL A 3 0.35 -3.36 20.95
N ALA A 4 1.60 -3.45 21.37
CA ALA A 4 2.22 -2.42 22.18
C ALA A 4 2.75 -1.31 21.27
N LEU A 5 2.24 -0.10 21.43
CA LEU A 5 2.74 1.08 20.74
C LEU A 5 3.94 1.65 21.49
N THR A 6 4.87 2.27 20.77
CA THR A 6 5.91 3.08 21.40
C THR A 6 5.29 4.37 21.96
N PRO A 7 5.90 5.00 22.98
CA PRO A 7 5.40 6.28 23.50
C PRO A 7 5.25 7.36 22.42
N GLU A 8 6.14 7.37 21.43
CA GLU A 8 6.05 8.29 20.29
C GLU A 8 4.83 7.98 19.41
N GLN A 9 4.56 6.70 19.13
CA GLN A 9 3.39 6.28 18.37
C GLN A 9 2.09 6.66 19.09
N GLU A 10 2.01 6.44 20.41
CA GLU A 10 0.85 6.84 21.22
C GLU A 10 0.64 8.35 21.19
N GLN A 11 1.70 9.14 21.38
CA GLN A 11 1.61 10.60 21.32
C GLN A 11 1.13 11.10 19.96
N ARG A 12 1.67 10.53 18.87
CA ARG A 12 1.27 10.88 17.50
C ARG A 12 -0.18 10.49 17.22
N LEU A 13 -0.60 9.31 17.65
CA LEU A 13 -1.96 8.82 17.49
C LEU A 13 -2.96 9.71 18.24
N GLN A 14 -2.67 10.08 19.49
CA GLN A 14 -3.48 11.02 20.27
C GLN A 14 -3.58 12.39 19.60
N HIS A 15 -2.47 12.92 19.11
CA HIS A 15 -2.43 14.22 18.43
C HIS A 15 -3.26 14.23 17.12
N LEU A 16 -3.21 13.13 16.36
CA LEU A 16 -3.99 12.99 15.13
C LEU A 16 -5.48 12.79 15.44
N ALA A 17 -5.81 11.93 16.42
CA ALA A 17 -7.18 11.69 16.84
C ALA A 17 -7.87 12.99 17.29
N ALA A 18 -7.17 13.86 18.03
CA ALA A 18 -7.67 15.16 18.47
C ALA A 18 -8.03 16.14 17.33
N GLN A 19 -7.54 15.89 16.11
CA GLN A 19 -7.87 16.68 14.91
C GLN A 19 -8.98 16.04 14.06
N THR A 20 -9.54 14.93 14.52
CA THR A 20 -10.59 14.16 13.83
C THR A 20 -11.76 13.91 14.77
N SER A 21 -12.83 13.31 14.25
CA SER A 21 -13.94 12.81 15.07
C SER A 21 -13.71 11.39 15.61
N LEU A 22 -12.53 10.81 15.42
CA LEU A 22 -12.21 9.43 15.80
C LEU A 22 -11.46 9.41 17.13
N SER A 23 -11.72 8.40 17.94
CA SER A 23 -10.86 8.06 19.07
C SER A 23 -9.49 7.55 18.60
N PRO A 24 -8.45 7.60 19.46
CA PRO A 24 -7.15 7.02 19.15
C PRO A 24 -7.25 5.55 18.71
N ASP A 25 -8.10 4.76 19.38
CA ASP A 25 -8.29 3.34 19.07
C ASP A 25 -8.93 3.14 17.69
N GLU A 26 -9.99 3.89 17.37
CA GLU A 26 -10.62 3.83 16.03
C GLU A 26 -9.63 4.25 14.94
N LEU A 27 -8.83 5.28 15.19
CA LEU A 27 -7.81 5.72 14.25
C LEU A 27 -6.70 4.69 14.06
N ALA A 28 -6.30 3.99 15.13
CA ALA A 28 -5.32 2.91 15.06
C ALA A 28 -5.87 1.71 14.29
N GLN A 29 -7.11 1.29 14.56
CA GLN A 29 -7.76 0.20 13.82
C GLN A 29 -7.84 0.53 12.32
N ARG A 30 -8.28 1.74 11.97
CA ARG A 30 -8.29 2.19 10.58
C ARG A 30 -6.88 2.17 9.93
N GLY A 31 -5.85 2.51 10.70
CA GLY A 31 -4.46 2.43 10.24
C GLY A 31 -4.02 0.99 9.97
N VAL A 32 -4.42 0.05 10.83
CA VAL A 32 -4.17 -1.38 10.67
C VAL A 32 -4.92 -1.92 9.45
N ASP A 33 -6.20 -1.63 9.31
CA ASP A 33 -7.01 -2.07 8.16
C ASP A 33 -6.37 -1.65 6.84
N ARG A 34 -5.99 -0.37 6.73
CA ARG A 34 -5.31 0.14 5.53
C ARG A 34 -4.00 -0.58 5.27
N PHE A 35 -3.21 -0.86 6.30
CA PHE A 35 -1.96 -1.58 6.14
C PHE A 35 -2.22 -3.01 5.65
N LEU A 36 -3.19 -3.71 6.23
CA LEU A 36 -3.52 -5.07 5.83
C LEU A 36 -4.02 -5.13 4.38
N ASP A 37 -4.92 -4.22 3.98
CA ASP A 37 -5.38 -4.11 2.59
C ASP A 37 -4.20 -3.93 1.62
N GLN A 38 -3.23 -3.07 1.96
CA GLN A 38 -2.04 -2.82 1.16
C GLN A 38 -1.14 -4.06 1.05
N GLU A 39 -0.92 -4.78 2.16
CA GLU A 39 -0.10 -5.98 2.17
C GLU A 39 -0.76 -7.11 1.37
N GLU A 40 -2.09 -7.26 1.46
CA GLU A 40 -2.84 -8.24 0.67
C GLU A 40 -2.75 -7.93 -0.83
N GLU A 41 -2.95 -6.67 -1.23
CA GLU A 41 -2.78 -6.24 -2.61
C GLU A 41 -1.35 -6.46 -3.12
N LEU A 42 -0.34 -6.16 -2.30
CA LEU A 42 1.06 -6.36 -2.64
C LEU A 42 1.37 -7.84 -2.85
N LEU A 43 0.95 -8.71 -1.95
CA LEU A 43 1.16 -10.16 -2.07
C LEU A 43 0.50 -10.72 -3.33
N LEU A 44 -0.71 -10.26 -3.65
CA LEU A 44 -1.39 -10.64 -4.89
C LEU A 44 -0.65 -10.14 -6.14
N ALA A 45 -0.14 -8.91 -6.12
CA ALA A 45 0.63 -8.34 -7.22
C ALA A 45 1.95 -9.09 -7.44
N VAL A 46 2.66 -9.45 -6.37
CA VAL A 46 3.88 -10.27 -6.44
C VAL A 46 3.58 -11.63 -7.05
N LYS A 47 2.56 -12.33 -6.54
CA LYS A 47 2.15 -13.64 -7.07
C LYS A 47 1.82 -13.57 -8.56
N ARG A 48 1.09 -12.55 -8.98
CA ARG A 48 0.78 -12.33 -10.39
C ARG A 48 2.05 -12.11 -11.22
N GLY A 49 3.02 -11.34 -10.71
CA GLY A 49 4.31 -11.13 -11.35
C GLY A 49 5.06 -12.45 -11.56
N ASP A 50 5.12 -13.30 -10.53
CA ASP A 50 5.73 -14.62 -10.61
C ASP A 50 5.05 -15.51 -11.66
N GLU A 51 3.72 -15.51 -11.72
CA GLU A 51 2.94 -16.23 -12.73
C GLU A 51 3.16 -15.70 -14.15
N ASP A 52 3.30 -14.38 -14.32
CA ASP A 52 3.61 -13.75 -15.60
C ASP A 52 5.01 -14.14 -16.08
N ILE A 53 6.00 -14.15 -15.18
CA ILE A 53 7.37 -14.59 -15.48
C ILE A 53 7.37 -16.07 -15.89
N ALA A 54 6.75 -16.94 -15.09
CA ALA A 54 6.71 -18.38 -15.35
C ALA A 54 6.03 -18.73 -16.69
N ALA A 55 5.05 -17.93 -17.10
CA ALA A 55 4.34 -18.10 -18.37
C ALA A 55 4.99 -17.35 -19.55
N GLY A 56 6.13 -16.68 -19.35
CA GLY A 56 6.80 -15.89 -20.39
C GLY A 56 6.03 -14.64 -20.83
N ARG A 57 5.12 -14.12 -20.00
CA ARG A 57 4.35 -12.89 -20.24
C ARG A 57 5.13 -11.62 -19.84
N THR A 58 6.45 -11.65 -20.02
CA THR A 58 7.32 -10.50 -19.80
C THR A 58 7.39 -9.64 -21.06
N VAL A 59 7.84 -8.41 -20.89
CA VAL A 59 8.01 -7.44 -21.97
C VAL A 59 9.37 -6.79 -21.80
N GLU A 60 10.05 -6.53 -22.92
CA GLU A 60 11.34 -5.82 -22.90
C GLU A 60 11.17 -4.40 -22.37
N HIS A 61 12.23 -3.90 -21.74
CA HIS A 61 12.24 -2.61 -21.06
C HIS A 61 11.84 -1.47 -22.01
N GLU A 62 12.40 -1.44 -23.21
CA GLU A 62 12.15 -0.41 -24.23
C GLU A 62 10.67 -0.39 -24.65
N VAL A 63 10.04 -1.56 -24.71
CA VAL A 63 8.61 -1.68 -25.05
C VAL A 63 7.74 -1.12 -23.93
N VAL A 64 8.10 -1.36 -22.67
CA VAL A 64 7.39 -0.78 -21.51
C VAL A 64 7.54 0.72 -21.46
N VAL A 65 8.76 1.25 -21.63
CA VAL A 65 9.02 2.69 -21.63
C VAL A 65 8.19 3.38 -22.71
N ALA A 66 8.19 2.86 -23.94
CA ALA A 66 7.38 3.42 -25.03
C ALA A 66 5.87 3.43 -24.72
N ARG A 67 5.35 2.39 -24.06
CA ARG A 67 3.94 2.34 -23.62
C ARG A 67 3.63 3.41 -22.56
N ILE A 68 4.52 3.58 -21.57
CA ILE A 68 4.35 4.58 -20.51
C ILE A 68 4.41 5.99 -21.10
N GLU A 69 5.40 6.27 -21.94
CA GLU A 69 5.55 7.55 -22.64
C GLU A 69 4.30 7.91 -23.45
N ASN A 70 3.73 6.95 -24.19
CA ASN A 70 2.48 7.14 -24.91
C ASN A 70 1.28 7.41 -24.00
N LEU A 71 1.20 6.80 -22.82
CA LEU A 71 0.12 7.07 -21.86
C LEU A 71 0.23 8.46 -21.22
N LEU A 72 1.45 8.92 -20.96
CA LEU A 72 1.70 10.21 -20.31
C LEU A 72 1.59 11.39 -21.29
N HIS A 73 2.04 11.20 -22.53
CA HIS A 73 2.13 12.26 -23.55
C HIS A 73 1.09 12.15 -24.67
N GLY A 74 0.36 11.04 -24.77
CA GLY A 74 -0.68 10.81 -25.78
C GLY A 74 -2.05 11.43 -25.45
N ARG A 75 -2.06 12.67 -24.94
CA ARG A 75 -3.28 13.50 -24.82
C ARG A 75 -3.26 14.62 -25.85
#